data_AF-A0A6I7QRP4-F1
#
_entry.id   AF-A0A6I7QRP4-F1
#
_cell.length_a   1.000
_cell.length_b   1.000
_cell.length_c   1.000
_cell.angle_alpha   90.00
_cell.angle_beta   90.00
_cell.angle_gamma   90.00
#
_symmetry.space_group_name_H-M   'P 1'
#
loop_
_entity.id
_entity.type
_entity.pdbx_description
1 polymer ?
#
loop_
_entity_poly.entity_id
_entity_poly.type
_entity_poly.pdbx_seq_one_letter_code
_entity_poly.pdbx_strand_id
1 'polypeptide(L)' 'MLPDKADKRWEDLVTGKIKHEFKSVPAAMCVARHVRALAQGADKSAVEKSVEDVYAFFIKYQPILKEDIQAVFGR' A
#
# COMPACT_ATOMS: atom_id res chain seq x y z
N MET A 1 -9.21 10.91 -3.87
CA MET A 1 -8.26 11.47 -2.85
C MET A 1 -7.77 10.33 -1.97
N LEU A 2 -6.54 10.34 -1.46
CA LEU A 2 -6.05 9.25 -0.60
C LEU A 2 -6.81 9.20 0.75
N PRO A 3 -7.02 7.98 1.30
CA PRO A 3 -7.43 7.81 2.70
C PRO A 3 -6.48 8.45 3.70
N ASP A 4 -6.96 8.66 4.91
CA ASP A 4 -6.07 8.81 6.05
C ASP A 4 -5.18 7.55 6.21
N LYS A 5 -3.96 7.71 6.72
CA LYS A 5 -3.02 6.60 6.93
C LYS A 5 -3.55 5.54 7.91
N ALA A 6 -4.47 5.92 8.81
CA ALA A 6 -5.13 4.99 9.74
C ALA A 6 -6.24 4.15 9.09
N ASP A 7 -6.55 4.35 7.80
CA ASP A 7 -7.50 3.50 7.08
C ASP A 7 -6.96 2.06 7.01
N LYS A 8 -7.75 1.12 7.52
CA LYS A 8 -7.39 -0.30 7.62
C LYS A 8 -6.99 -0.92 6.28
N ARG A 9 -7.45 -0.37 5.15
CA ARG A 9 -7.05 -0.85 3.83
C ARG A 9 -5.57 -0.69 3.55
N TRP A 10 -4.88 0.27 4.19
CA TRP A 10 -3.43 0.34 4.10
C TRP A 10 -2.76 -0.87 4.73
N GLU A 11 -3.18 -1.23 5.94
CA GLU A 11 -2.71 -2.44 6.61
C GLU A 11 -3.00 -3.68 5.77
N ASP A 12 -4.25 -3.80 5.29
CA ASP A 12 -4.66 -4.93 4.48
C ASP A 12 -3.91 -4.99 3.13
N LEU A 13 -3.52 -3.85 2.57
CA LEU A 13 -2.69 -3.77 1.37
C LEU A 13 -1.25 -4.24 1.62
N VAL A 14 -0.59 -3.69 2.65
CA VAL A 14 0.82 -4.03 2.92
C VAL A 14 1.00 -5.44 3.48
N THR A 15 -0.03 -5.99 4.12
CA THR A 15 -0.05 -7.40 4.57
C THR A 15 -0.52 -8.38 3.49
N GLY A 16 -0.91 -7.89 2.31
CA GLY A 16 -1.31 -8.73 1.17
C GLY A 16 -2.71 -9.36 1.30
N LYS A 17 -3.53 -8.92 2.26
CA LYS A 17 -4.95 -9.29 2.34
C LYS A 17 -5.74 -8.72 1.16
N ILE A 18 -5.41 -7.51 0.72
CA ILE A 18 -5.89 -6.95 -0.54
C ILE A 18 -4.95 -7.38 -1.65
N LYS A 19 -5.47 -8.18 -2.59
CA LYS A 19 -4.78 -8.50 -3.84
C LYS A 19 -5.25 -7.51 -4.90
N HIS A 20 -4.33 -6.66 -5.35
CA HIS A 20 -4.58 -5.67 -6.40
C HIS A 20 -3.54 -5.81 -7.52
N GLU A 21 -4.01 -5.81 -8.76
CA GLU A 21 -3.15 -5.77 -9.93
C GLU A 21 -2.86 -4.30 -10.27
N PHE A 22 -1.70 -3.84 -9.84
CA PHE A 22 -1.28 -2.46 -10.06
C PHE A 22 -1.03 -2.19 -11.53
N LYS A 23 -1.61 -1.11 -12.04
CA LYS A 23 -1.27 -0.60 -13.39
C LYS A 23 0.11 0.04 -13.41
N SER A 24 0.50 0.67 -12.29
CA SER A 24 1.83 1.24 -12.11
C SER A 24 2.82 0.19 -11.61
N VAL A 25 3.79 -0.18 -12.46
CA VAL A 25 4.88 -1.12 -12.08
C VAL A 25 5.64 -0.64 -10.82
N PRO A 26 6.01 0.65 -10.67
CA PRO A 26 6.62 1.15 -9.43
C PRO A 26 5.76 0.92 -8.19
N ALA A 27 4.43 1.09 -8.29
CA ALA A 27 3.52 0.83 -7.17
C ALA A 27 3.45 -0.66 -6.84
N ALA A 28 3.35 -1.50 -7.88
CA ALA A 28 3.38 -2.96 -7.75
C ALA A 28 4.62 -3.42 -6.98
N MET A 29 5.80 -2.94 -7.39
CA MET A 29 7.07 -3.29 -6.76
C MET A 29 7.17 -2.76 -5.33
N CYS A 30 6.72 -1.53 -5.08
CA CYS A 30 6.71 -0.93 -3.76
C CYS A 30 5.90 -1.80 -2.78
N VAL A 31 4.64 -2.08 -3.11
CA VAL A 31 3.76 -2.87 -2.23
C VAL A 31 4.25 -4.31 -2.10
N ALA A 32 4.64 -4.96 -3.21
CA ALA A 32 5.12 -6.34 -3.18
C ALA A 32 6.37 -6.53 -2.29
N ARG A 33 7.26 -5.54 -2.23
CA ARG A 33 8.41 -5.56 -1.31
C ARG A 33 7.96 -5.65 0.15
N HIS A 34 7.00 -4.84 0.56
CA HIS A 34 6.50 -4.84 1.93
C HIS A 34 5.71 -6.11 2.26
N VAL A 35 4.85 -6.58 1.35
CA VAL A 35 4.13 -7.86 1.52
C VAL A 35 5.10 -9.01 1.76
N ARG A 36 6.17 -9.12 0.97
CA ARG A 36 7.18 -10.17 1.13
C ARG A 36 7.97 -10.04 2.44
N ALA A 37 8.32 -8.81 2.83
CA ALA A 37 9.03 -8.58 4.09
C ALA A 37 8.17 -8.98 5.29
N LEU A 38 6.88 -8.64 5.28
CA LEU A 38 5.96 -8.93 6.38
C LEU A 38 5.55 -10.41 6.44
N ALA A 39 5.59 -11.12 5.31
CA ALA A 39 5.31 -12.57 5.26
C ALA A 39 6.32 -13.43 6.03
N GLN A 40 7.52 -12.92 6.35
CA GLN A 40 8.55 -13.65 7.09
C GLN A 40 8.37 -13.61 8.62
N GLY A 41 7.28 -13.01 9.11
CA GLY A 41 7.02 -12.81 10.54
C GLY A 41 7.15 -11.34 10.90
N ALA A 42 6.01 -10.64 10.82
CA ALA A 42 5.92 -9.23 11.17
C ALA A 42 5.34 -9.04 12.57
N ASP A 43 5.94 -8.12 13.33
CA ASP A 43 5.30 -7.52 14.48
C ASP A 43 4.50 -6.27 14.05
N LYS A 44 3.77 -5.69 15.01
CA LYS A 44 2.92 -4.52 14.76
C LYS A 44 3.73 -3.31 14.26
N SER A 45 4.96 -3.14 14.77
CA SER A 45 5.86 -2.04 14.38
C SER A 45 6.28 -2.13 12.92
N ALA A 46 6.60 -3.34 12.43
CA ALA A 46 6.95 -3.57 11.04
C ALA A 46 5.79 -3.26 10.07
N VAL A 47 4.56 -3.57 10.48
CA VAL A 47 3.35 -3.26 9.71
C VAL A 47 3.12 -1.75 9.64
N GLU A 48 3.19 -1.04 10.78
CA GLU A 48 3.03 0.41 10.85
C GLU A 48 4.05 1.13 9.96
N LYS A 49 5.33 0.74 10.03
CA LYS A 49 6.38 1.30 9.17
C LYS A 49 6.12 1.04 7.68
N SER A 50 5.63 -0.15 7.34
CA SER A 50 5.28 -0.48 5.95
C SER A 50 4.11 0.35 5.44
N VAL A 51 3.11 0.61 6.29
CA VAL A 51 2.02 1.53 5.96
C VAL A 51 2.57 2.94 5.72
N GLU A 52 3.47 3.44 6.56
CA GLU A 52 4.07 4.78 6.38
C GLU A 52 4.84 4.89 5.06
N ASP A 53 5.67 3.91 4.74
CA ASP A 53 6.46 3.90 3.50
C ASP A 53 5.58 3.86 2.25
N VAL A 54 4.58 2.98 2.23
CA VAL A 54 3.66 2.85 1.10
C VAL A 54 2.75 4.08 0.99
N TYR A 55 2.26 4.61 2.11
CA TYR A 55 1.47 5.84 2.14
C TYR A 55 2.25 7.03 1.57
N ALA A 56 3.51 7.22 2.01
CA ALA A 56 4.38 8.28 1.52
C ALA A 56 4.64 8.17 0.01
N PHE A 57 4.83 6.94 -0.50
CA PHE A 57 4.93 6.68 -1.92
C PHE A 57 3.66 7.10 -2.67
N PHE A 58 2.49 6.73 -2.15
CA PHE A 58 1.21 7.03 -2.78
C PHE A 58 0.91 8.53 -2.77
N ILE A 59 1.24 9.26 -1.69
CA ILE A 59 1.13 10.73 -1.68
C ILE A 59 2.01 11.33 -2.76
N LYS A 60 3.28 10.92 -2.83
CA LYS A 60 4.26 11.50 -3.77
C LYS A 60 3.85 11.30 -5.23
N TYR A 61 3.26 10.16 -5.55
CA TYR A 61 2.90 9.78 -6.92
C TYR A 61 1.38 9.77 -7.17
N GLN A 62 0.60 10.42 -6.31
CA GLN A 62 -0.87 10.43 -6.37
C GLN A 62 -1.43 10.77 -7.77
N PRO A 63 -0.88 11.76 -8.54
CA PRO A 63 -1.41 12.07 -9.86
C PRO A 63 -1.31 10.92 -10.86
N ILE A 64 -0.32 10.04 -10.70
CA ILE A 64 -0.05 8.89 -11.58
C ILE A 64 -0.88 7.68 -11.11
N LEU A 65 -1.07 7.53 -9.80
CA LEU A 65 -1.72 6.37 -9.19
C LEU A 65 -3.24 6.48 -9.10
N LYS A 66 -3.88 7.44 -9.77
CA LYS A 66 -5.33 7.69 -9.63
C LYS A 66 -6.18 6.43 -9.82
N GLU A 67 -5.88 5.63 -10.84
CA GLU A 67 -6.64 4.41 -11.14
C GLU A 67 -6.41 3.32 -10.09
N ASP A 68 -5.17 3.15 -9.64
CA ASP A 68 -4.83 2.21 -8.57
C ASP A 68 -5.46 2.64 -7.23
N ILE A 69 -5.48 3.95 -6.93
CA ILE A 69 -6.12 4.49 -5.72
C ILE A 69 -7.64 4.26 -5.78
N GLN A 70 -8.26 4.52 -6.93
CA GLN A 70 -9.69 4.25 -7.13
C GLN A 70 -10.02 2.76 -6.97
N ALA A 71 -9.19 1.87 -7.50
CA ALA A 71 -9.41 0.42 -7.42
C ALA A 71 -9.24 -0.12 -5.98
N VAL A 72 -8.21 0.34 -5.26
CA VAL A 72 -7.91 -0.15 -3.90
C VAL A 72 -8.79 0.52 -2.84
N PHE A 73 -9.08 1.81 -2.99
CA PHE A 73 -9.75 2.61 -1.97
C PHE A 73 -11.12 3.15 -2.38
N GLY A 74 -11.57 2.93 -3.61
CA GLY A 74 -12.89 3.35 -4.09
C GLY A 74 -13.05 4.86 -4.31
N ARG A 75 -11.97 5.64 -4.47
CA ARG A 75 -12.00 7.12 -4.53
C ARG A 75 -10.78 7.77 -5.20
#